data_AF-A0A3N5GEK3-F1
#
_entry.id   AF-A0A3N5GEK3-F1
#
_cell.length_a   1.000
_cell.length_b   1.000
_cell.length_c   1.000
_cell.angle_alpha   90.00
_cell.angle_beta   90.00
_cell.angle_gamma   90.00
#
_symmetry.space_group_name_H-M   'P 1'
#
loop_
_entity.id
_entity.type
_entity.pdbx_description
1 polymer ?
#
loop_
_entity_poly.entity_id
_entity_poly.type
_entity_poly.pdbx_seq_one_letter_code
_entity_poly.pdbx_strand_id
1 'polypeptide(L)'
;MQNKPNRLWIPVLLLGWCFDFLFWKHTPGISFAVFAVLTLAAGFILLWQDGIRPAKWTLALVPLILFFAAFTFIRLEPLTAFLTHALTLLLMAILAATFRGGRWISYSLSDFFAKFLDLTGSIIIRPLAFSAEARNLKRAAANGETQKAPSRVWPVVRGILIAIPVVAFFAALLSAADMVFAQRMQDFVELFRLENLPEYIFRAIYIAILAYLLAGVYLHAAARSSDEKLLGLEKPLVPRFLGFTEAAIVLGSVI
;
A
#
# COMPACT_ATOMS: atom_id res chain seq x y z
N MET A 1 2.86 -10.08 12.62
CA MET A 1 2.78 -8.61 12.78
C MET A 1 2.83 -8.11 14.23
N GLN A 2 2.08 -8.70 15.17
CA GLN A 2 1.82 -8.11 16.50
C GLN A 2 3.08 -7.80 17.34
N ASN A 3 4.15 -8.61 17.23
CA ASN A 3 5.35 -8.44 18.06
C ASN A 3 6.36 -7.40 17.53
N LYS A 4 6.24 -6.94 16.27
CA LYS A 4 7.17 -5.97 15.65
C LYS A 4 6.43 -5.06 14.64
N PRO A 5 5.80 -3.94 15.07
CA PRO A 5 5.04 -3.07 14.18
C PRO A 5 5.88 -2.50 13.04
N ASN A 6 7.19 -2.32 13.24
CA ASN A 6 8.11 -1.83 12.21
C ASN A 6 8.16 -2.73 10.97
N ARG A 7 7.87 -4.03 11.10
CA ARG A 7 7.84 -4.95 9.96
C ARG A 7 6.74 -4.63 8.95
N LEU A 8 5.63 -4.03 9.38
CA LEU A 8 4.56 -3.60 8.49
C LEU A 8 4.85 -2.21 7.90
N TRP A 9 5.24 -1.25 8.75
CA TRP A 9 5.39 0.14 8.32
C TRP A 9 6.57 0.37 7.38
N ILE A 10 7.70 -0.36 7.55
CA ILE A 10 8.88 -0.18 6.70
C ILE A 10 8.58 -0.53 5.23
N PRO A 11 8.07 -1.74 4.88
CA PRO A 11 7.77 -2.08 3.49
C PRO A 11 6.74 -1.14 2.87
N VAL A 12 5.75 -0.74 3.66
CA VAL A 12 4.63 0.07 3.19
C VAL A 12 5.04 1.53 2.93
N LEU A 13 5.92 2.10 3.75
CA LEU A 13 6.53 3.41 3.48
C LEU A 13 7.50 3.33 2.29
N LEU A 14 8.26 2.24 2.16
CA LEU A 14 9.13 2.01 1.01
C LEU A 14 8.31 1.94 -0.28
N LEU A 15 7.18 1.22 -0.29
CA LEU A 15 6.24 1.22 -1.41
C LEU A 15 5.67 2.61 -1.69
N GLY A 16 5.29 3.37 -0.66
CA GLY A 16 4.84 4.75 -0.82
C GLY A 16 5.90 5.62 -1.52
N TRP A 17 7.17 5.47 -1.13
CA TRP A 17 8.27 6.20 -1.75
C TRP A 17 8.61 5.70 -3.16
N CYS A 18 8.53 4.39 -3.40
CA CYS A 18 8.63 3.84 -4.75
C CYS A 18 7.53 4.39 -5.65
N PHE A 19 6.29 4.51 -5.17
CA PHE A 19 5.22 5.12 -5.93
C PHE A 19 5.55 6.57 -6.32
N ASP A 20 6.03 7.37 -5.37
CA ASP A 20 6.50 8.72 -5.65
C ASP A 20 7.60 8.75 -6.74
N PHE A 21 8.62 7.88 -6.63
CA PHE A 21 9.68 7.78 -7.63
C PHE A 21 9.15 7.36 -9.03
N LEU A 22 8.19 6.43 -9.08
CA LEU A 22 7.71 5.84 -10.33
C LEU A 22 6.70 6.72 -11.08
N PHE A 23 5.93 7.55 -10.36
CA PHE A 23 4.79 8.29 -10.91
C PHE A 23 4.95 9.81 -10.87
N TRP A 24 5.87 10.36 -10.06
CA TRP A 24 6.09 11.80 -10.01
C TRP A 24 6.67 12.32 -11.33
N LYS A 25 5.92 13.18 -12.04
CA LYS A 25 6.30 13.75 -13.34
C LYS A 25 6.59 12.71 -14.44
N HIS A 26 6.13 11.47 -14.27
CA HIS A 26 6.31 10.37 -15.23
C HIS A 26 4.97 9.82 -15.72
N THR A 27 4.92 9.37 -16.98
CA THR A 27 3.73 8.72 -17.53
C THR A 27 3.59 7.30 -16.96
N PRO A 28 2.38 6.87 -16.56
CA PRO A 28 2.16 5.65 -15.78
C PRO A 28 2.34 4.33 -16.54
N GLY A 29 2.98 4.31 -17.72
CA GLY A 29 3.09 3.14 -18.61
C GLY A 29 3.69 1.89 -17.94
N ILE A 30 5.00 1.70 -18.05
CA ILE A 30 5.67 0.53 -17.42
C ILE A 30 5.67 0.67 -15.88
N SER A 31 5.68 1.91 -15.37
CA SER A 31 5.67 2.21 -13.94
C SER A 31 4.52 1.52 -13.21
N PHE A 32 3.32 1.47 -13.80
CA PHE A 32 2.18 0.80 -13.17
C PHE A 32 2.39 -0.70 -13.01
N ALA A 33 2.86 -1.38 -14.06
CA ALA A 33 3.14 -2.80 -14.00
C ALA A 33 4.21 -3.14 -12.96
N VAL A 34 5.29 -2.35 -12.91
CA VAL A 34 6.37 -2.51 -11.91
C VAL A 34 5.82 -2.29 -10.51
N PHE A 35 5.03 -1.24 -10.30
CA PHE A 35 4.45 -0.95 -8.98
C PHE A 35 3.48 -2.04 -8.51
N ALA A 36 2.67 -2.60 -9.41
CA ALA A 36 1.78 -3.71 -9.11
C ALA A 36 2.57 -4.95 -8.65
N VAL A 37 3.65 -5.30 -9.35
CA VAL A 37 4.54 -6.40 -8.97
C VAL A 37 5.19 -6.16 -7.61
N LEU A 38 5.72 -4.96 -7.37
CA LEU A 38 6.31 -4.61 -6.07
C LEU A 38 5.31 -4.70 -4.93
N THR A 39 4.08 -4.23 -5.15
CA THR A 39 2.99 -4.28 -4.17
C THR A 39 2.61 -5.73 -3.85
N LEU A 40 2.46 -6.58 -4.87
CA LEU A 40 2.20 -8.01 -4.67
C LEU A 40 3.35 -8.67 -3.91
N ALA A 41 4.59 -8.49 -4.36
CA ALA A 41 5.77 -9.09 -3.74
C ALA A 41 5.90 -8.70 -2.27
N ALA A 42 5.76 -7.41 -1.95
CA ALA A 42 5.78 -6.92 -0.57
C ALA A 42 4.67 -7.54 0.28
N GLY A 43 3.44 -7.61 -0.24
CA GLY A 43 2.31 -8.24 0.45
C GLY A 43 2.57 -9.72 0.73
N PHE A 44 3.01 -10.50 -0.26
CA PHE A 44 3.33 -11.92 -0.10
C PHE A 44 4.48 -12.15 0.88
N ILE A 45 5.59 -11.42 0.76
CA ILE A 45 6.73 -11.53 1.67
C ILE A 45 6.29 -11.24 3.10
N LEU A 46 5.53 -10.17 3.29
CA LEU A 46 5.07 -9.74 4.61
C LEU A 46 4.15 -10.79 5.26
N LEU A 47 3.18 -11.31 4.50
CA LEU A 47 2.24 -12.33 4.98
C LEU A 47 2.95 -13.67 5.25
N TRP A 48 3.92 -14.04 4.41
CA TRP A 48 4.69 -15.27 4.57
C TRP A 48 5.62 -15.23 5.79
N GLN A 49 6.24 -14.08 6.06
CA GLN A 49 7.04 -13.87 7.28
C GLN A 49 6.22 -14.04 8.57
N ASP A 50 4.91 -13.85 8.49
CA ASP A 50 3.97 -14.07 9.60
C ASP A 50 3.30 -15.45 9.57
N GLY A 51 3.76 -16.35 8.70
CA GLY A 51 3.25 -17.72 8.59
C GLY A 51 1.89 -17.83 7.90
N ILE A 52 1.36 -16.73 7.36
CA ILE A 52 0.05 -16.69 6.69
C ILE A 52 0.24 -17.11 5.24
N ARG A 53 -0.24 -18.30 4.89
CA ARG A 53 -0.16 -18.83 3.53
C ARG A 53 -1.42 -18.48 2.72
N PRO A 54 -1.27 -18.11 1.44
CA PRO A 54 -2.42 -17.90 0.56
C PRO A 54 -3.13 -19.22 0.25
N ALA A 55 -4.44 -19.16 0.05
CA ALA A 55 -5.18 -20.30 -0.50
C ALA A 55 -4.77 -20.58 -1.95
N LYS A 56 -4.74 -21.86 -2.32
CA LYS A 56 -4.29 -22.31 -3.66
C LYS A 56 -5.07 -21.67 -4.80
N TRP A 57 -6.39 -21.56 -4.65
CA TRP A 57 -7.26 -20.93 -5.65
C TRP A 57 -7.10 -19.42 -5.73
N THR A 58 -6.77 -18.75 -4.62
CA THR A 58 -6.42 -17.32 -4.65
C THR A 58 -5.13 -17.08 -5.40
N LEU A 59 -4.18 -18.02 -5.34
CA LEU A 59 -2.91 -17.92 -6.07
C LEU A 59 -3.10 -17.88 -7.59
N ALA A 60 -4.20 -18.46 -8.11
CA ALA A 60 -4.56 -18.38 -9.53
C ALA A 60 -4.91 -16.95 -10.00
N LEU A 61 -5.25 -16.03 -9.08
CA LEU A 61 -5.46 -14.62 -9.42
C LEU A 61 -4.14 -13.90 -9.71
N VAL A 62 -3.00 -14.36 -9.16
CA VAL A 62 -1.70 -13.73 -9.37
C VAL A 62 -1.30 -13.69 -10.86
N PRO A 63 -1.27 -14.80 -11.62
CA PRO A 63 -0.93 -14.73 -13.03
C PRO A 63 -1.92 -13.87 -13.83
N LEU A 64 -3.20 -13.85 -13.44
CA LEU A 64 -4.21 -13.01 -14.08
C LEU A 64 -3.94 -11.51 -13.82
N ILE A 65 -3.58 -11.13 -12.59
CA ILE A 65 -3.18 -9.76 -12.24
C ILE A 65 -1.94 -9.36 -13.03
N LEU A 66 -0.92 -10.22 -13.10
CA LEU A 66 0.31 -9.94 -13.82
C LEU A 66 0.06 -9.79 -15.33
N PHE A 67 -0.84 -10.59 -15.90
CA PHE A 67 -1.25 -10.47 -17.29
C PHE A 67 -1.87 -9.09 -17.57
N PHE A 68 -2.87 -8.67 -16.79
CA PHE A 68 -3.49 -7.36 -17.00
C PHE A 68 -2.56 -6.20 -16.68
N ALA A 69 -1.72 -6.33 -15.65
CA ALA A 69 -0.69 -5.35 -15.35
C ALA A 69 0.28 -5.18 -16.52
N ALA A 70 0.71 -6.25 -17.17
CA ALA A 70 1.58 -6.17 -18.35
C ALA A 70 0.86 -5.51 -19.55
N PHE A 71 -0.43 -5.76 -19.72
CA PHE A 71 -1.20 -5.14 -20.82
C PHE A 71 -1.34 -3.62 -20.71
N THR A 72 -1.14 -3.04 -19.52
CA THR A 72 -1.23 -1.58 -19.32
C THR A 72 -0.24 -0.76 -20.13
N PHE A 73 0.94 -1.31 -20.45
CA PHE A 73 1.96 -0.61 -21.24
C PHE A 73 1.97 -1.00 -22.73
N ILE A 74 1.24 -2.05 -23.11
CA ILE A 74 1.19 -2.56 -24.50
C ILE A 74 0.13 -1.81 -25.33
N ARG A 75 -0.90 -1.23 -24.67
CA ARG A 75 -2.03 -0.58 -25.34
C ARG A 75 -2.04 0.92 -25.07
N LEU A 76 -2.10 1.71 -26.14
CA LEU A 76 -2.16 3.18 -26.10
C LEU A 76 -3.60 3.72 -26.21
N GLU A 77 -4.56 2.87 -26.59
CA GLU A 77 -6.00 3.18 -26.65
C GLU A 77 -6.53 3.59 -25.25
N PRO A 78 -7.08 4.81 -25.08
CA PRO A 78 -7.44 5.35 -23.75
C PRO A 78 -8.42 4.47 -22.96
N LEU A 79 -9.46 3.93 -23.61
CA LEU A 79 -10.46 3.10 -22.96
C LEU A 79 -9.87 1.76 -22.50
N THR A 80 -9.04 1.15 -23.34
CA THR A 80 -8.41 -0.14 -23.04
C THR A 80 -7.34 0.01 -21.96
N ALA A 81 -6.57 1.09 -21.99
CA ALA A 81 -5.65 1.45 -20.93
C ALA A 81 -6.40 1.64 -19.60
N PHE A 82 -7.47 2.44 -19.57
CA PHE A 82 -8.28 2.60 -18.36
C PHE A 82 -8.82 1.27 -17.81
N LEU A 83 -9.39 0.44 -18.70
CA LEU A 83 -10.00 -0.83 -18.29
C LEU A 83 -8.97 -1.82 -17.74
N THR A 84 -7.77 -1.88 -18.32
CA THR A 84 -6.69 -2.74 -17.82
C THR A 84 -6.17 -2.29 -16.47
N HIS A 85 -6.06 -0.97 -16.21
CA HIS A 85 -5.73 -0.44 -14.88
C HIS A 85 -6.83 -0.79 -13.86
N ALA A 86 -8.08 -0.50 -14.20
CA ALA A 86 -9.23 -0.77 -13.33
C ALA A 86 -9.35 -2.26 -12.99
N LEU A 87 -9.17 -3.13 -13.98
CA LEU A 87 -9.25 -4.58 -13.80
C LEU A 87 -8.08 -5.12 -12.97
N THR A 88 -6.86 -4.59 -13.16
CA THR A 88 -5.70 -4.95 -12.33
C THR A 88 -5.97 -4.60 -10.86
N LEU A 89 -6.46 -3.40 -10.58
CA LEU A 89 -6.81 -2.96 -9.23
C LEU A 89 -7.96 -3.79 -8.62
N LEU A 90 -8.99 -4.08 -9.42
CA LEU A 90 -10.11 -4.92 -8.99
C LEU A 90 -9.64 -6.33 -8.60
N LEU A 91 -8.80 -6.95 -9.44
CA LEU A 91 -8.26 -8.28 -9.16
C LEU A 91 -7.35 -8.28 -7.93
N MET A 92 -6.54 -7.25 -7.72
CA MET A 92 -5.76 -7.08 -6.50
C MET A 92 -6.64 -6.91 -5.25
N ALA A 93 -7.75 -6.17 -5.36
CA ALA A 93 -8.72 -6.03 -4.28
C ALA A 93 -9.38 -7.38 -3.93
N ILE A 94 -9.78 -8.16 -4.94
CA ILE A 94 -10.33 -9.52 -4.76
C ILE A 94 -9.28 -10.43 -4.13
N LEU A 95 -8.02 -10.37 -4.58
CA LEU A 95 -6.90 -11.13 -4.00
C LEU A 95 -6.74 -10.82 -2.51
N ALA A 96 -6.76 -9.53 -2.12
CA ALA A 96 -6.65 -9.12 -0.73
C ALA A 96 -7.84 -9.61 0.13
N ALA A 97 -9.05 -9.52 -0.42
CA ALA A 97 -10.28 -9.95 0.27
C ALA A 97 -10.38 -11.48 0.44
N THR A 98 -9.75 -12.24 -0.46
CA THR A 98 -9.85 -13.72 -0.51
C THR A 98 -8.54 -14.42 -0.20
N PHE A 99 -7.54 -13.69 0.32
CA PHE A 99 -6.16 -14.18 0.51
C PHE A 99 -6.10 -15.52 1.25
N ARG A 100 -6.82 -15.66 2.39
CA ARG A 100 -6.87 -16.92 3.16
C ARG A 100 -8.03 -17.84 2.76
N GLY A 101 -9.15 -17.29 2.30
CA GLY A 101 -10.38 -18.05 2.06
C GLY A 101 -10.42 -18.80 0.73
N GLY A 102 -9.95 -18.18 -0.37
CA GLY A 102 -9.82 -18.84 -1.68
C GLY A 102 -11.09 -19.36 -2.33
N ARG A 103 -12.27 -18.89 -1.91
CA ARG A 103 -13.56 -19.33 -2.48
C ARG A 103 -14.13 -18.33 -3.49
N TRP A 104 -13.28 -17.52 -4.12
CA TRP A 104 -13.68 -16.43 -5.03
C TRP A 104 -14.54 -16.88 -6.23
N ILE A 105 -14.40 -18.14 -6.67
CA ILE A 105 -15.22 -18.72 -7.76
C ILE A 105 -16.68 -18.96 -7.30
N SER A 106 -16.90 -19.20 -6.01
CA SER A 106 -18.21 -19.50 -5.43
C SER A 106 -18.95 -18.25 -4.93
N TYR A 107 -18.38 -17.06 -5.15
CA TYR A 107 -18.95 -15.81 -4.67
C TYR A 107 -20.17 -15.41 -5.49
N SER A 108 -21.24 -15.04 -4.79
CA SER A 108 -22.34 -14.30 -5.40
C SER A 108 -21.92 -12.85 -5.65
N LEU A 109 -22.67 -12.13 -6.49
CA LEU A 109 -22.43 -10.70 -6.70
C LEU A 109 -22.52 -9.92 -5.36
N SER A 110 -23.44 -10.32 -4.47
CA SER A 110 -23.55 -9.75 -3.12
C SER A 110 -22.30 -10.00 -2.26
N ASP A 111 -21.65 -11.17 -2.38
CA ASP A 111 -20.41 -11.45 -1.67
C ASP A 111 -19.29 -10.50 -2.11
N PHE A 112 -19.18 -10.22 -3.42
CA PHE A 112 -18.21 -9.27 -3.93
C PHE A 112 -18.45 -7.86 -3.37
N PHE A 113 -19.71 -7.38 -3.38
CA PHE A 113 -20.05 -6.08 -2.81
C PHE A 113 -19.78 -6.01 -1.30
N ALA A 114 -20.18 -7.04 -0.55
CA ALA A 114 -19.96 -7.10 0.89
C ALA A 114 -18.46 -7.11 1.24
N LYS A 115 -17.67 -7.92 0.52
CA LYS A 115 -16.22 -7.99 0.70
C LYS A 115 -15.52 -6.71 0.28
N PHE A 116 -16.01 -6.03 -0.75
CA PHE A 116 -15.49 -4.71 -1.16
C PHE A 116 -15.74 -3.65 -0.09
N LEU A 117 -16.94 -3.62 0.51
CA LEU A 117 -17.27 -2.72 1.62
C LEU A 117 -16.45 -3.04 2.87
N ASP A 118 -16.31 -4.33 3.23
CA ASP A 118 -15.48 -4.76 4.36
C ASP A 118 -14.00 -4.40 4.13
N LEU A 119 -13.47 -4.59 2.92
CA LEU A 119 -12.13 -4.16 2.55
C LEU A 119 -11.97 -2.64 2.72
N THR A 120 -12.87 -1.84 2.16
CA THR A 120 -12.82 -0.38 2.24
C THR A 120 -12.87 0.12 3.69
N GLY A 121 -13.81 -0.38 4.49
CA GLY A 121 -13.90 -0.04 5.91
C GLY A 121 -12.66 -0.47 6.70
N SER A 122 -12.12 -1.65 6.38
CA SER A 122 -10.93 -2.17 7.04
C SER A 122 -9.65 -1.40 6.70
N ILE A 123 -9.53 -0.86 5.49
CA ILE A 123 -8.40 -0.04 5.07
C ILE A 123 -8.30 1.21 5.96
N ILE A 124 -9.45 1.78 6.31
CA ILE A 124 -9.53 2.98 7.16
C ILE A 124 -9.33 2.63 8.63
N ILE A 125 -9.96 1.57 9.14
CA ILE A 125 -10.02 1.33 10.59
C ILE A 125 -8.81 0.53 11.12
N ARG A 126 -8.31 -0.45 10.36
CA ARG A 126 -7.32 -1.41 10.87
C ARG A 126 -5.94 -0.80 11.16
N PRO A 127 -5.36 0.06 10.31
CA PRO A 127 -4.04 0.62 10.62
C PRO A 127 -4.05 1.42 11.93
N LEU A 128 -5.14 2.16 12.20
CA LEU A 128 -5.34 2.85 13.48
C LEU A 128 -5.44 1.86 14.65
N ALA A 129 -6.28 0.84 14.55
CA ALA A 129 -6.44 -0.18 15.58
C ALA A 129 -5.10 -0.89 15.89
N PHE A 130 -4.38 -1.31 14.84
CA PHE A 130 -3.06 -1.95 14.97
C PHE A 130 -2.03 -1.03 15.64
N SER A 131 -2.00 0.25 15.27
CA SER A 131 -1.11 1.24 15.89
C SER A 131 -1.46 1.52 17.36
N ALA A 132 -2.74 1.48 17.73
CA ALA A 132 -3.20 1.64 19.10
C ALA A 132 -2.83 0.41 19.95
N GLU A 133 -3.06 -0.79 19.43
CA GLU A 133 -2.71 -2.05 20.08
C GLU A 133 -1.19 -2.17 20.29
N ALA A 134 -0.39 -1.85 19.27
CA ALA A 134 1.07 -1.84 19.38
C ALA A 134 1.60 -0.82 20.41
N ARG A 135 0.92 0.33 20.56
CA ARG A 135 1.25 1.32 21.61
C ARG A 135 0.89 0.79 23.00
N ASN A 136 -0.25 0.13 23.14
CA ASN A 136 -0.68 -0.44 24.42
C ASN A 136 0.23 -1.58 24.88
N LEU A 137 0.64 -2.48 23.96
CA LEU A 137 1.64 -3.53 24.22
C LEU A 137 2.98 -2.94 24.70
N LYS A 138 3.47 -1.88 24.06
CA LYS A 138 4.69 -1.18 24.49
C LYS A 138 4.54 -0.53 25.86
N ARG A 139 3.37 0.04 26.16
CA ARG A 139 3.09 0.64 27.48
C ARG A 139 2.98 -0.43 28.57
N ALA A 140 2.34 -1.57 28.29
CA ALA A 140 2.23 -2.68 29.22
C ALA A 140 3.61 -3.29 29.53
N ALA A 141 4.47 -3.47 28.51
CA ALA A 141 5.85 -3.89 28.70
C ALA A 141 6.67 -2.87 29.52
N ALA A 142 6.46 -1.57 29.29
CA ALA A 142 7.12 -0.51 30.04
C ALA A 142 6.61 -0.33 31.50
N ASN A 143 5.42 -0.83 31.82
CA ASN A 143 4.86 -0.78 33.18
C ASN A 143 5.38 -1.93 34.07
N GLY A 144 5.98 -2.98 33.51
CA GLY A 144 6.61 -4.08 34.26
C GLY A 144 8.07 -3.83 34.65
N GLU A 145 8.74 -2.88 34.00
CA GLU A 145 10.13 -2.51 34.28
C GLU A 145 10.22 -1.01 34.54
N THR A 146 10.44 -0.63 35.80
CA THR A 146 10.64 0.75 36.23
C THR A 146 11.98 1.27 35.72
N GLN A 147 12.01 1.71 34.46
CA GLN A 147 13.02 2.62 33.93
C GLN A 147 12.51 3.14 32.58
N LYS A 148 12.04 4.40 32.56
CA LYS A 148 11.88 5.15 31.31
C LYS A 148 13.25 5.25 30.67
N ALA A 149 13.58 4.32 29.78
CA ALA A 149 14.77 4.41 28.95
C ALA A 149 14.74 5.78 28.26
N PRO A 150 15.76 6.63 28.42
CA PRO A 150 15.78 7.92 27.76
C PRO A 150 15.64 7.68 26.26
N SER A 151 14.76 8.46 25.62
CA SER A 151 14.54 8.41 24.18
C SER A 151 15.88 8.36 23.46
N ARG A 152 16.18 7.24 22.79
CA ARG A 152 17.42 7.02 22.04
C ARG A 152 17.65 8.09 20.97
N VAL A 153 16.60 8.83 20.62
CA VAL A 153 16.57 9.92 19.65
C VAL A 153 17.07 11.24 20.23
N TRP A 154 16.89 11.48 21.54
CA TRP A 154 17.23 12.76 22.16
C TRP A 154 18.73 13.10 22.17
N PRO A 155 19.64 12.14 22.48
CA PRO A 155 21.08 12.38 22.34
C PRO A 155 21.48 12.68 20.90
N VAL A 156 20.84 12.02 19.92
CA VAL A 156 21.11 12.24 18.48
C VAL A 156 20.68 13.63 18.05
N VAL A 157 19.49 14.08 18.45
CA VAL A 157 19.00 15.44 18.16
C VAL A 157 19.92 16.50 18.76
N ARG A 158 20.34 16.32 20.01
CA ARG A 158 21.33 17.23 20.63
C ARG A 158 22.66 17.23 19.88
N GLY A 159 23.16 16.06 19.50
CA GLY A 159 24.38 15.93 18.71
C GLY A 159 24.29 16.66 17.37
N ILE A 160 23.19 16.48 16.63
CA ILE A 160 22.93 17.19 15.37
C ILE A 160 22.87 18.70 15.60
N LEU A 161 22.15 19.17 16.62
CA LEU A 161 22.00 20.59 16.93
C LEU A 161 23.36 21.27 17.18
N ILE A 162 24.25 20.57 17.90
CA ILE A 162 25.61 21.05 18.19
C ILE A 162 26.51 20.97 16.95
N ALA A 163 26.32 19.96 16.10
CA ALA A 163 27.12 19.78 14.89
C ALA A 163 26.83 20.81 13.79
N ILE A 164 25.59 21.30 13.68
CA ILE A 164 25.18 22.27 12.66
C ILE A 164 26.13 23.48 12.54
N PRO A 165 26.42 24.26 13.61
CA PRO A 165 27.30 25.43 13.49
C PRO A 165 28.74 25.06 13.11
N VAL A 166 29.25 23.94 13.62
CA VAL A 166 30.60 23.46 13.31
C VAL A 166 30.70 23.06 11.84
N VAL A 167 29.74 22.29 11.34
CA VAL A 167 29.69 21.85 9.94
C VAL A 167 29.48 23.05 9.01
N ALA A 168 28.63 24.01 9.39
CA ALA A 168 28.39 25.22 8.60
C ALA A 168 29.68 26.05 8.42
N PHE A 169 30.48 26.19 9.49
CA PHE A 169 31.77 26.87 9.42
C PHE A 169 32.75 26.17 8.47
N PHE A 170 32.88 24.84 8.57
CA PHE A 170 33.74 24.07 7.65
C PHE A 170 33.22 24.08 6.21
N ALA A 171 31.91 23.99 6.01
CA ALA A 171 31.28 24.08 4.70
C ALA A 171 31.59 25.42 4.02
N ALA A 172 31.52 26.53 4.76
CA ALA A 172 31.86 27.85 4.24
C ALA A 172 33.35 27.95 3.85
N LEU A 173 34.26 27.44 4.68
CA LEU A 173 35.70 27.42 4.38
C LEU A 173 36.03 26.57 3.15
N LEU A 174 35.48 25.35 3.06
CA LEU A 174 35.71 24.48 1.90
C LEU A 174 35.11 25.07 0.62
N SER A 175 33.93 25.68 0.71
CA SER A 175 33.28 26.36 -0.42
C SER A 175 34.08 27.56 -0.91
N ALA A 176 34.87 28.23 -0.06
CA ALA A 176 35.74 29.32 -0.48
C ALA A 176 37.03 28.83 -1.15
N ALA A 177 37.48 27.61 -0.83
CA ALA A 177 38.75 27.05 -1.29
C ALA A 177 38.65 26.30 -2.62
N ASP A 178 37.49 25.72 -2.95
CA ASP A 178 37.28 24.92 -4.16
C ASP A 178 35.94 25.25 -4.82
N MET A 179 36.00 25.61 -6.11
CA MET A 179 34.82 25.89 -6.94
C MET A 179 33.88 24.69 -7.08
N VAL A 180 34.39 23.46 -7.15
CA VAL A 180 33.56 22.26 -7.28
C VAL A 180 32.75 22.05 -5.99
N PHE A 181 33.36 22.26 -4.83
CA PHE A 181 32.65 22.17 -3.55
C PHE A 181 31.63 23.30 -3.40
N ALA A 182 31.98 24.52 -3.81
CA ALA A 182 31.06 25.66 -3.80
C ALA A 182 29.78 25.36 -4.59
N GLN A 183 29.94 24.85 -5.81
CA GLN A 183 28.81 24.50 -6.68
C GLN A 183 27.91 23.43 -6.03
N ARG A 184 28.51 22.38 -5.45
CA ARG A 184 27.75 21.33 -4.75
C ARG A 184 27.06 21.83 -3.49
N MET A 185 27.66 22.76 -2.76
CA MET A 185 27.04 23.40 -1.60
C MET A 185 25.84 24.24 -2.03
N GLN A 186 25.96 24.96 -3.14
CA GLN A 186 24.86 25.70 -3.74
C GLN A 186 23.72 24.77 -4.18
N ASP A 187 24.01 23.70 -4.91
CA ASP A 187 23.01 22.70 -5.31
C ASP A 187 22.30 22.08 -4.08
N PHE A 188 23.04 21.82 -3.01
CA PHE A 188 22.49 21.31 -1.75
C PHE A 188 21.54 22.32 -1.09
N VAL A 189 21.93 23.60 -1.01
CA VAL A 189 21.07 24.67 -0.45
C VAL A 189 19.84 24.89 -1.35
N GLU A 190 19.98 24.78 -2.66
CA GLU A 190 18.86 24.85 -3.61
C GLU A 190 17.82 23.74 -3.35
N LEU A 191 18.26 22.56 -2.91
CA LEU A 191 17.35 21.48 -2.53
C LEU A 191 16.44 21.86 -1.35
N PHE A 192 16.91 22.73 -0.44
CA PHE A 192 16.15 23.22 0.73
C PHE A 192 15.46 24.56 0.51
N ARG A 193 15.43 25.09 -0.72
CA ARG A 193 14.71 26.32 -1.02
C ARG A 193 13.24 26.20 -0.63
N LEU A 194 12.76 27.23 0.07
CA LEU A 194 11.38 27.31 0.56
C LEU A 194 10.35 27.27 -0.58
N GLU A 195 10.75 27.62 -1.80
CA GLU A 195 9.94 27.54 -3.01
C GLU A 195 9.50 26.10 -3.35
N ASN A 196 10.35 25.10 -3.07
CA ASN A 196 10.06 23.68 -3.32
C ASN A 196 9.40 22.99 -2.12
N LEU A 197 9.32 23.69 -0.98
CA LEU A 197 8.80 23.14 0.27
C LEU A 197 7.32 22.70 0.17
N PRO A 198 6.42 23.44 -0.52
CA PRO A 198 5.07 22.96 -0.81
C PRO A 198 5.05 21.66 -1.63
N GLU A 199 5.93 21.51 -2.63
CA GLU A 199 6.04 20.28 -3.45
C GLU A 199 6.44 19.09 -2.56
N TYR A 200 7.45 19.26 -1.71
CA TYR A 200 7.90 18.19 -0.81
C TYR A 200 6.86 17.82 0.24
N ILE A 201 6.14 18.80 0.81
CA ILE A 201 5.04 18.52 1.74
C ILE A 201 3.94 17.73 1.04
N PHE A 202 3.53 18.14 -0.16
CA PHE A 202 2.53 17.43 -0.93
C PHE A 202 2.96 15.98 -1.19
N ARG A 203 4.21 15.79 -1.61
CA ARG A 203 4.82 14.47 -1.81
C ARG A 203 4.79 13.60 -0.56
N ALA A 204 5.26 14.15 0.56
CA ALA A 204 5.24 13.45 1.84
C ALA A 204 3.83 13.07 2.29
N ILE A 205 2.84 13.95 2.11
CA ILE A 205 1.44 13.69 2.47
C ILE A 205 0.87 12.54 1.65
N TYR A 206 0.99 12.56 0.32
CA TYR A 206 0.41 11.47 -0.48
C TYR A 206 1.16 10.15 -0.26
N ILE A 207 2.48 10.17 -0.04
CA ILE A 207 3.26 8.98 0.32
C ILE A 207 2.72 8.39 1.63
N ALA A 208 2.47 9.24 2.63
CA ALA A 208 1.92 8.81 3.91
C ALA A 208 0.50 8.25 3.79
N ILE A 209 -0.36 8.88 2.97
CA ILE A 209 -1.70 8.38 2.69
C ILE A 209 -1.63 7.02 1.98
N LEU A 210 -0.81 6.89 0.93
CA LEU A 210 -0.68 5.64 0.19
C LEU A 210 -0.15 4.52 1.08
N ALA A 211 0.88 4.82 1.88
CA ALA A 211 1.39 3.91 2.88
C ALA A 211 0.27 3.49 3.86
N TYR A 212 -0.49 4.44 4.39
CA TYR A 212 -1.60 4.13 5.28
C TYR A 212 -2.63 3.17 4.65
N LEU A 213 -3.03 3.43 3.39
CA LEU A 213 -3.98 2.60 2.67
C LEU A 213 -3.44 1.18 2.44
N LEU A 214 -2.19 1.06 1.98
CA LEU A 214 -1.53 -0.23 1.75
C LEU A 214 -1.37 -1.05 3.05
N ALA A 215 -1.06 -0.40 4.17
CA ALA A 215 -1.04 -1.05 5.48
C ALA A 215 -2.42 -1.65 5.81
N GLY A 216 -3.49 -0.92 5.51
CA GLY A 216 -4.87 -1.37 5.69
C GLY A 216 -5.20 -2.61 4.86
N VAL A 217 -4.81 -2.61 3.58
CA VAL A 217 -4.99 -3.75 2.66
C VAL A 217 -4.26 -5.00 3.19
N TYR A 218 -3.00 -4.87 3.59
CA TYR A 218 -2.24 -6.01 4.11
C TYR A 218 -2.77 -6.52 5.45
N LEU A 219 -3.20 -5.62 6.34
CA LEU A 219 -3.83 -6.01 7.61
C LEU A 219 -5.19 -6.67 7.40
N HIS A 220 -5.95 -6.27 6.38
CA HIS A 220 -7.17 -6.95 5.99
C HIS A 220 -6.86 -8.37 5.49
N ALA A 221 -5.93 -8.49 4.54
CA ALA A 221 -5.48 -9.75 3.98
C ALA A 221 -4.94 -10.71 5.06
N ALA A 222 -4.26 -10.19 6.09
CA ALA A 222 -3.74 -11.00 7.18
C ALA A 222 -4.84 -11.57 8.10
N ALA A 223 -5.85 -10.77 8.45
CA ALA A 223 -6.73 -11.08 9.59
C ALA A 223 -8.23 -11.24 9.29
N ARG A 224 -8.76 -10.77 8.15
CA ARG A 224 -10.18 -10.97 7.78
C ARG A 224 -10.46 -11.59 6.41
N SER A 225 -9.42 -11.96 5.68
CA SER A 225 -9.56 -12.66 4.40
C SER A 225 -9.99 -14.14 4.51
N SER A 226 -10.44 -14.59 5.69
CA SER A 226 -10.97 -15.96 5.85
C SER A 226 -12.43 -15.99 5.44
N ASP A 227 -12.78 -16.91 4.54
CA ASP A 227 -14.14 -17.05 4.02
C ASP A 227 -14.95 -18.05 4.84
N GLU A 228 -15.16 -17.72 6.12
CA GLU A 228 -15.89 -18.60 7.04
C GLU A 228 -17.40 -18.64 6.75
N LYS A 229 -17.99 -17.57 6.20
CA LYS A 229 -19.41 -17.49 5.84
C LYS A 229 -19.60 -16.77 4.51
N LEU A 230 -20.24 -17.44 3.54
CA LEU A 230 -20.58 -16.89 2.23
C LEU A 230 -22.07 -16.53 2.18
N LEU A 231 -22.37 -15.30 1.77
CA LEU A 231 -23.72 -14.78 1.60
C LEU A 231 -24.29 -15.26 0.26
N GLY A 232 -24.93 -16.43 0.27
CA GLY A 232 -25.63 -16.93 -0.93
C GLY A 232 -25.59 -18.44 -1.12
N LEU A 233 -24.74 -19.16 -0.38
CA LEU A 233 -24.73 -20.63 -0.40
C LEU A 233 -25.97 -21.21 0.30
N GLU A 234 -26.42 -20.59 1.40
CA GLU A 234 -27.58 -21.07 2.16
C GLU A 234 -28.89 -20.42 1.70
N LYS A 235 -28.85 -19.15 1.25
CA LYS A 235 -30.05 -18.44 0.78
C LYS A 235 -29.70 -17.30 -0.18
N PRO A 236 -30.25 -17.26 -1.41
CA PRO A 236 -30.07 -16.12 -2.30
C PRO A 236 -30.75 -14.89 -1.72
N LEU A 237 -30.02 -13.78 -1.59
CA LEU A 237 -30.50 -12.53 -0.99
C LEU A 237 -31.53 -11.80 -1.85
N VAL A 238 -31.47 -11.98 -3.18
CA VAL A 238 -32.43 -11.44 -4.14
C VAL A 238 -33.07 -12.62 -4.87
N PRO A 239 -34.41 -12.76 -4.88
CA PRO A 239 -35.06 -13.78 -5.69
C PRO A 239 -34.74 -13.53 -7.17
N ARG A 240 -34.59 -14.60 -7.95
CA ARG A 240 -34.37 -14.48 -9.40
C ARG A 240 -35.60 -13.78 -10.01
N PHE A 241 -35.42 -12.54 -10.45
CA PHE A 241 -36.50 -11.73 -11.01
C PHE A 241 -36.77 -12.07 -12.49
N LEU A 242 -35.79 -12.65 -13.18
CA LEU A 242 -35.91 -13.19 -14.54
C LEU A 242 -35.41 -14.65 -14.60
N GLY A 243 -36.10 -15.47 -15.39
CA GLY A 243 -35.62 -16.80 -15.78
C GLY A 243 -34.42 -16.72 -16.74
N PHE A 244 -33.64 -17.80 -16.86
CA PHE A 244 -32.49 -17.84 -17.78
C PHE A 244 -32.91 -17.56 -19.23
N THR A 245 -34.06 -18.07 -19.66
CA THR A 245 -34.61 -17.85 -21.01
C THR A 245 -34.98 -16.39 -21.24
N GLU A 246 -35.65 -15.74 -20.29
CA GLU A 246 -35.99 -14.32 -20.37
C GLU A 246 -34.72 -13.45 -20.40
N ALA A 247 -33.73 -13.77 -19.56
CA ALA A 247 -32.47 -13.07 -19.51
C ALA A 247 -31.67 -13.24 -20.80
N ALA A 248 -31.66 -14.45 -21.38
CA ALA A 248 -31.00 -14.75 -22.64
C ALA A 248 -31.66 -14.02 -23.82
N ILE A 249 -33.00 -13.94 -23.84
CA ILE A 249 -33.74 -13.20 -24.88
C ILE A 249 -33.44 -11.70 -24.77
N VAL A 250 -33.49 -11.11 -23.58
CA VAL A 250 -33.19 -9.68 -23.40
C VAL A 250 -31.74 -9.38 -23.78
N LEU A 251 -30.78 -10.19 -23.32
CA LEU A 251 -29.37 -10.01 -23.65
C LEU A 251 -29.12 -10.17 -25.16
N GLY A 252 -29.72 -11.18 -25.79
CA GLY A 252 -29.63 -11.43 -27.23
C GLY A 252 -30.38 -10.42 -28.09
N SER A 253 -31.29 -9.63 -27.52
CA SER A 253 -31.97 -8.52 -28.23
C SER A 253 -31.17 -7.21 -28.21
N VAL A 254 -30.16 -7.11 -27.32
CA VAL A 254 -29.32 -5.91 -27.14
C VAL A 254 -28.00 -6.00 -27.90
N ILE A 255 -27.57 -7.22 -28.26
CA ILE A 255 -26.40 -7.51 -29.10
C ILE A 255 -26.81 -7.46 -30.58
#